data_AF-A0A2J9DX65-F1
#
_entry.id   AF-A0A2J9DX65-F1
#
_cell.length_a   1.000
_cell.length_b   1.000
_cell.length_c   1.000
_cell.angle_alpha   90.00
_cell.angle_beta   90.00
_cell.angle_gamma   90.00
#
_symmetry.space_group_name_H-M   'P 1'
#
loop_
_entity.id
_entity.type
_entity.pdbx_description
1 polymer ?
#
loop_
_entity_poly.entity_id
_entity_poly.type
_entity_poly.pdbx_seq_one_letter_code
_entity_poly.pdbx_strand_id
1 'polypeptide(L)'
;MNQDVTSTINSNLSITDSSLQDPITVAIPPPLTPEQVPEVKQLAEQLQHQQLLDILPTTDDKPLPLKQLPESLSALALDGDTIEALGLELDTLAIEDITTQQSLTEQDFDVDWGQSIDDACLEQFINQGFVVLDNVYQPKALLALQAESGFIDYRDAKLTEGVRLSNIRGDRIRWITKHFFAGYYYLQSINELAHLFNRLFFAGIRHSEAHYACYPPGFGYKWHSDNPVGRDERVISAVFYLNDEWTIEDGGALSLIDMQNEQHQLLPKANRLVIFDSNLQHQVEIAHRQRYSIATWLRRDDAVFIPEP
;
A
#
# COMPACT_ATOMS: atom_id res chain seq x y z
N MET A 1 -35.53 25.54 -29.33
CA MET A 1 -35.84 24.11 -29.08
C MET A 1 -34.54 23.34 -28.90
N ASN A 2 -33.75 23.75 -27.91
CA ASN A 2 -33.19 22.91 -26.84
C ASN A 2 -34.04 21.71 -26.42
N GLN A 3 -33.70 20.50 -26.89
CA GLN A 3 -34.06 19.25 -26.20
C GLN A 3 -33.01 18.11 -26.30
N ASP A 4 -31.77 18.35 -26.74
CA ASP A 4 -30.85 17.21 -27.02
C ASP A 4 -29.41 17.34 -26.49
N VAL A 5 -29.19 18.10 -25.42
CA VAL A 5 -27.86 18.19 -24.76
C VAL A 5 -27.90 17.76 -23.29
N THR A 6 -29.08 17.58 -22.70
CA THR A 6 -29.24 17.21 -21.28
C THR A 6 -29.49 15.71 -21.04
N SER A 7 -29.65 14.89 -22.09
CA SER A 7 -29.85 13.44 -21.95
C SER A 7 -28.54 12.64 -21.90
N THR A 8 -27.47 13.14 -22.51
CA THR A 8 -26.14 12.48 -22.54
C THR A 8 -25.32 12.70 -21.27
N ILE A 9 -25.69 13.66 -20.42
CA ILE A 9 -24.96 13.99 -19.18
C ILE A 9 -25.50 13.21 -17.97
N ASN A 10 -26.74 12.70 -18.03
CA ASN A 10 -27.39 12.03 -16.90
C ASN A 10 -27.33 10.50 -16.90
N SER A 11 -26.66 9.86 -17.87
CA SER A 11 -26.46 8.39 -17.86
C SER A 11 -25.20 7.93 -17.12
N ASN A 12 -24.36 8.84 -16.61
CA ASN A 12 -23.14 8.51 -15.86
C ASN A 12 -23.30 8.55 -14.33
N LEU A 13 -24.53 8.68 -13.83
CA LEU A 13 -24.84 8.74 -12.39
C LEU A 13 -25.64 7.53 -11.86
N SER A 14 -25.90 6.51 -12.68
CA SER A 14 -26.50 5.27 -12.18
C SER A 14 -25.42 4.36 -11.60
N ILE A 15 -25.24 4.46 -10.28
CA ILE A 15 -24.57 3.45 -9.45
C ILE A 15 -25.35 2.14 -9.62
N THR A 16 -24.86 1.27 -10.50
CA THR A 16 -25.34 -0.11 -10.56
C THR A 16 -24.71 -0.88 -9.41
N ASP A 17 -25.55 -1.15 -8.42
CA ASP A 17 -25.33 -2.06 -7.32
C ASP A 17 -24.91 -3.43 -7.90
N SER A 18 -23.62 -3.75 -7.78
CA SER A 18 -23.10 -5.09 -8.07
C SER A 18 -22.25 -5.52 -6.88
N SER A 19 -22.75 -6.59 -6.26
CA SER A 19 -22.12 -7.35 -5.20
C SER A 19 -20.80 -7.92 -5.72
N LEU A 20 -19.69 -7.28 -5.36
CA LEU A 20 -18.34 -7.72 -5.73
C LEU A 20 -17.74 -8.47 -4.55
N GLN A 21 -17.54 -9.78 -4.72
CA GLN A 21 -16.58 -10.52 -3.91
C GLN A 21 -15.18 -10.20 -4.44
N ASP A 22 -14.23 -9.96 -3.52
CA ASP A 22 -12.81 -9.70 -3.79
C ASP A 22 -12.24 -10.61 -4.89
N PRO A 23 -12.05 -10.11 -6.13
CA PRO A 23 -11.23 -10.82 -7.09
C PRO A 23 -9.80 -10.66 -6.61
N ILE A 24 -9.20 -11.79 -6.24
CA ILE A 24 -7.83 -11.90 -5.79
C ILE A 24 -6.93 -11.56 -6.98
N THR A 25 -6.66 -10.27 -7.18
CA THR A 25 -5.61 -9.84 -8.09
C THR A 25 -4.29 -10.21 -7.42
N VAL A 26 -3.67 -11.30 -7.91
CA VAL A 26 -2.31 -11.67 -7.55
C VAL A 26 -1.47 -10.41 -7.67
N ALA A 27 -0.81 -10.02 -6.58
CA ALA A 27 0.22 -8.99 -6.61
C ALA A 27 1.13 -9.31 -7.80
N ILE A 28 1.20 -8.45 -8.82
CA ILE A 28 2.25 -8.56 -9.83
C ILE A 28 3.34 -7.61 -9.34
N PRO A 29 4.30 -8.11 -8.55
CA PRO A 29 5.43 -7.31 -8.15
C PRO A 29 6.15 -6.89 -9.42
N PRO A 30 6.73 -5.69 -9.37
CA PRO A 30 7.58 -5.24 -10.45
C PRO A 30 8.64 -6.30 -10.73
N PRO A 31 8.87 -6.63 -12.01
CA PRO A 31 9.76 -7.71 -12.36
C PRO A 31 11.18 -7.36 -11.99
N LEU A 32 11.89 -8.43 -11.67
CA LEU A 32 13.29 -8.39 -11.32
C LEU A 32 14.11 -7.82 -12.47
N THR A 33 15.21 -7.16 -12.14
CA THR A 33 16.15 -6.72 -13.17
C THR A 33 16.73 -7.93 -13.91
N PRO A 34 17.16 -7.81 -15.17
CA PRO A 34 17.73 -8.94 -15.93
C PRO A 34 18.90 -9.64 -15.22
N GLU A 35 19.65 -8.92 -14.38
CA GLU A 35 20.77 -9.44 -13.59
C GLU A 35 20.33 -10.30 -12.41
N GLN A 36 19.14 -10.04 -11.85
CA GLN A 36 18.58 -10.81 -10.74
C GLN A 36 17.85 -12.06 -11.22
N VAL A 37 17.33 -12.08 -12.45
CA VAL A 37 16.56 -13.21 -12.97
C VAL A 37 17.29 -14.56 -12.87
N PRO A 38 18.59 -14.70 -13.20
CA PRO A 38 19.30 -15.97 -13.08
C PRO A 38 19.45 -16.47 -11.65
N GLU A 39 19.81 -15.60 -10.71
CA GLU A 39 19.98 -15.94 -9.28
C GLU A 39 18.66 -16.42 -8.67
N VAL A 40 17.57 -15.74 -9.04
CA VAL A 40 16.20 -16.02 -8.61
C VAL A 40 15.71 -17.35 -9.18
N LYS A 41 15.98 -17.63 -10.46
CA LYS A 41 15.68 -18.93 -11.07
C LYS A 41 16.45 -20.05 -10.38
N GLN A 42 17.74 -19.86 -10.11
CA GLN A 42 18.56 -20.86 -9.43
C GLN A 42 18.07 -21.15 -8.01
N LEU A 43 17.68 -20.12 -7.26
CA LEU A 43 17.12 -20.30 -5.91
C LEU A 43 15.73 -20.96 -5.94
N ALA A 44 14.88 -20.60 -6.90
CA ALA A 44 13.58 -21.25 -7.09
C ALA A 44 13.76 -22.75 -7.42
N GLU A 45 14.71 -23.09 -8.29
CA GLU A 45 15.08 -24.47 -8.63
C GLU A 45 15.62 -25.23 -7.41
N GLN A 46 16.46 -24.60 -6.59
CA GLN A 46 16.98 -25.17 -5.34
C GLN A 46 15.87 -25.44 -4.31
N LEU A 47 14.94 -24.49 -4.14
CA LEU A 47 13.81 -24.63 -3.22
C LEU A 47 12.79 -25.67 -3.70
N GLN A 48 12.52 -25.74 -5.01
CA GLN A 48 11.71 -26.80 -5.60
C GLN A 48 12.38 -28.17 -5.42
N HIS A 49 13.70 -28.26 -5.63
CA HIS A 49 14.46 -29.50 -5.40
C HIS A 49 14.45 -29.89 -3.92
N GLN A 50 14.59 -28.93 -3.01
CA GLN A 50 14.51 -29.17 -1.56
C GLN A 50 13.10 -29.64 -1.13
N GLN A 51 12.05 -29.02 -1.65
CA GLN A 51 10.67 -29.45 -1.42
C GLN A 51 10.40 -30.84 -1.99
N LEU A 52 10.98 -31.20 -3.15
CA LEU A 52 10.88 -32.56 -3.69
C LEU A 52 11.61 -33.59 -2.82
N LEU A 53 12.74 -33.23 -2.22
CA LEU A 53 13.48 -34.08 -1.29
C LEU A 53 12.72 -34.29 0.04
N ASP A 54 11.99 -33.29 0.52
CA ASP A 54 11.16 -33.38 1.73
C ASP A 54 9.87 -34.21 1.52
N ILE A 55 9.47 -34.46 0.26
CA ILE A 55 8.35 -35.34 -0.10
C ILE A 55 8.78 -36.81 -0.23
N LEU A 56 10.09 -37.08 -0.36
CA LEU A 56 10.59 -38.46 -0.35
C LEU A 56 10.46 -39.03 1.08
N PRO A 57 9.77 -40.17 1.27
CA PRO A 57 9.57 -40.72 2.60
C PRO A 57 10.93 -41.12 3.18
N THR A 58 11.34 -40.44 4.25
CA THR A 58 12.43 -40.91 5.10
C THR A 58 11.91 -42.16 5.80
N THR A 59 12.63 -43.27 5.63
CA THR A 59 12.30 -44.55 6.26
C THR A 59 12.58 -44.46 7.76
N ASP A 60 11.66 -43.89 8.54
CA ASP A 60 11.48 -44.14 9.97
C ASP A 60 10.23 -43.42 10.49
N ASP A 61 9.07 -43.96 10.14
CA ASP A 61 7.77 -43.50 10.65
C ASP A 61 7.54 -43.99 12.08
N LYS A 62 7.48 -43.05 13.04
CA LYS A 62 6.70 -43.21 14.28
C LYS A 62 5.78 -42.00 14.47
N PRO A 63 4.47 -42.20 14.68
CA PRO A 63 3.55 -41.08 14.84
C PRO A 63 3.75 -40.38 16.19
N LEU A 64 3.85 -39.04 16.16
CA LEU A 64 3.81 -38.17 17.34
C LEU A 64 2.35 -37.98 17.82
N PRO A 65 2.09 -37.97 19.14
CA PRO A 65 0.73 -37.80 19.68
C PRO A 65 0.27 -36.33 19.68
N LEU A 66 -1.00 -36.12 19.34
CA LEU A 66 -1.74 -34.86 19.52
C LEU A 66 -1.96 -34.55 21.02
N LYS A 67 -1.53 -33.37 21.49
CA LYS A 67 -1.96 -32.58 22.69
C LYS A 67 -1.00 -31.36 22.77
N GLN A 68 -1.32 -30.10 23.11
CA GLN A 68 -2.43 -29.40 23.76
C GLN A 68 -2.26 -27.88 23.46
N LEU A 69 -3.34 -27.17 23.11
CA LEU A 69 -3.41 -25.70 23.19
C LEU A 69 -4.01 -25.31 24.56
N PRO A 70 -3.54 -24.25 25.25
CA PRO A 70 -4.18 -23.78 26.46
C PRO A 70 -5.49 -23.02 26.15
N GLU A 71 -6.57 -23.44 26.78
CA GLU A 71 -7.82 -22.68 26.90
C GLU A 71 -7.64 -21.61 28.00
N SER A 72 -7.55 -20.33 27.62
CA SER A 72 -7.97 -19.22 28.50
C SER A 72 -7.99 -17.87 27.77
N LEU A 73 -9.14 -17.50 27.20
CA LEU A 73 -9.57 -16.11 27.02
C LEU A 73 -11.08 -16.03 27.28
N SER A 74 -11.45 -16.31 28.52
CA SER A 74 -12.82 -16.14 29.02
C SER A 74 -12.76 -15.68 30.47
N ALA A 75 -12.38 -14.42 30.69
CA ALA A 75 -12.70 -13.64 31.90
C ALA A 75 -12.13 -12.23 31.77
N LEU A 76 -12.96 -11.28 31.31
CA LEU A 76 -12.92 -9.87 31.69
C LEU A 76 -14.26 -9.25 31.24
N ALA A 77 -15.35 -9.79 31.77
CA ALA A 77 -16.59 -9.06 31.90
C ALA A 77 -16.58 -8.52 33.33
N LEU A 78 -16.38 -7.21 33.49
CA LEU A 78 -16.59 -6.55 34.77
C LEU A 78 -18.11 -6.45 34.97
N ASP A 79 -18.60 -7.10 36.01
CA ASP A 79 -19.97 -7.10 36.50
C ASP A 79 -20.28 -5.78 37.22
N GLY A 80 -21.49 -5.27 36.99
CA GLY A 80 -21.95 -3.95 37.42
C GLY A 80 -21.92 -3.71 38.94
N ASP A 81 -21.85 -4.77 39.74
CA ASP A 81 -21.74 -4.69 41.20
C ASP A 81 -20.34 -4.20 41.66
N THR A 82 -19.31 -4.27 40.79
CA THR A 82 -17.95 -3.80 41.11
C THR A 82 -17.83 -2.27 41.03
N ILE A 83 -18.73 -1.60 40.29
CA ILE A 83 -18.72 -0.14 40.13
C ILE A 83 -19.31 0.56 41.37
N GLU A 84 -20.28 -0.05 42.07
CA GLU A 84 -20.84 0.51 43.31
C GLU A 84 -19.86 0.48 44.49
N ALA A 85 -18.89 -0.44 44.50
CA ALA A 85 -17.91 -0.56 45.59
C ALA A 85 -16.83 0.54 45.61
N LEU A 86 -16.73 1.37 44.56
CA LEU A 86 -15.66 2.39 44.41
C LEU A 86 -16.09 3.83 44.77
N GLY A 87 -17.34 4.08 45.15
CA GLY A 87 -17.74 5.35 45.78
C GLY A 87 -17.43 6.63 44.99
N LEU A 88 -17.40 6.58 43.65
CA LEU A 88 -17.23 7.75 42.80
C LEU A 88 -18.61 8.32 42.45
N GLU A 89 -19.01 9.39 43.15
CA GLU A 89 -20.23 10.15 42.85
C GLU A 89 -20.14 10.73 41.43
N LEU A 90 -21.12 10.38 40.57
CA LEU A 90 -21.34 11.05 39.30
C LEU A 90 -21.94 12.43 39.58
N ASP A 91 -21.08 13.41 39.84
CA ASP A 91 -21.50 14.80 39.87
C ASP A 91 -21.86 15.23 38.44
N THR A 92 -23.15 15.54 38.27
CA THR A 92 -23.77 16.15 37.10
C THR A 92 -23.13 17.50 36.80
N LEU A 93 -22.00 17.49 36.12
CA LEU A 93 -21.50 18.65 35.39
C LEU A 93 -22.16 18.64 34.01
N ALA A 94 -22.80 19.76 33.71
CA ALA A 94 -23.52 20.06 32.48
C ALA A 94 -22.84 19.47 31.25
N ILE A 95 -23.48 18.48 30.63
CA ILE A 95 -23.18 18.04 29.26
C ILE A 95 -23.77 19.11 28.34
N GLU A 96 -23.11 20.26 28.27
CA GLU A 96 -23.22 21.16 27.14
C GLU A 96 -22.34 20.57 26.02
N ASP A 97 -22.97 20.15 24.92
CA ASP A 97 -22.40 19.87 23.59
C ASP A 97 -20.95 19.36 23.54
N ILE A 98 -20.76 18.07 23.80
CA ILE A 98 -19.56 17.35 23.37
C ILE A 98 -19.93 16.51 22.14
N THR A 99 -19.95 17.14 20.96
CA THR A 99 -19.92 16.44 19.67
C THR A 99 -18.54 15.81 19.46
N THR A 100 -18.31 14.59 19.97
CA THR A 100 -17.01 13.90 19.94
C THR A 100 -16.77 12.93 18.78
N GLN A 101 -17.59 12.94 17.73
CA GLN A 101 -17.31 12.20 16.50
C GLN A 101 -17.40 13.13 15.29
N GLN A 102 -16.26 13.70 14.88
CA GLN A 102 -16.16 14.23 13.52
C GLN A 102 -16.11 13.02 12.56
N SER A 103 -17.17 12.83 11.76
CA SER A 103 -17.22 11.78 10.74
C SER A 103 -16.10 11.98 9.73
N LEU A 104 -15.39 10.90 9.36
CA LEU A 104 -14.46 10.89 8.22
C LEU A 104 -15.26 11.15 6.92
N THR A 105 -14.76 12.02 6.07
CA THR A 105 -15.37 12.34 4.76
C THR A 105 -14.31 12.34 3.66
N GLU A 106 -14.75 12.40 2.41
CA GLU A 106 -13.85 12.46 1.26
C GLU A 106 -12.96 13.70 1.25
N GLN A 107 -13.49 14.85 1.72
CA GLN A 107 -12.75 16.11 1.77
C GLN A 107 -11.54 16.07 2.71
N ASP A 108 -11.51 15.12 3.66
CA ASP A 108 -10.34 14.94 4.54
C ASP A 108 -9.09 14.48 3.74
N PHE A 109 -9.28 13.92 2.53
CA PHE A 109 -8.24 13.45 1.61
C PHE A 109 -7.91 14.46 0.49
N ASP A 110 -8.56 15.62 0.47
CA ASP A 110 -8.30 16.65 -0.53
C ASP A 110 -6.89 17.23 -0.33
N VAL A 111 -6.16 17.31 -1.44
CA VAL A 111 -4.83 17.91 -1.51
C VAL A 111 -4.84 18.92 -2.65
N ASP A 112 -4.40 20.15 -2.38
CA ASP A 112 -4.09 21.10 -3.46
C ASP A 112 -2.78 20.69 -4.14
N TRP A 113 -2.89 19.78 -5.11
CA TRP A 113 -1.74 19.30 -5.86
C TRP A 113 -1.07 20.39 -6.69
N GLY A 114 -1.81 21.43 -7.10
CA GLY A 114 -1.24 22.56 -7.82
C GLY A 114 -0.34 23.41 -6.94
N GLN A 115 -0.68 23.54 -5.66
CA GLN A 115 0.19 24.18 -4.67
C GLN A 115 1.32 23.25 -4.20
N SER A 116 1.04 21.95 -4.05
CA SER A 116 2.00 20.97 -3.54
C SER A 116 3.09 20.60 -4.54
N ILE A 117 2.78 20.65 -5.84
CA ILE A 117 3.73 20.49 -6.95
C ILE A 117 4.02 21.89 -7.51
N ASP A 118 4.75 22.69 -6.74
CA ASP A 118 5.21 24.01 -7.18
C ASP A 118 6.35 23.91 -8.22
N ASP A 119 6.80 25.06 -8.73
CA ASP A 119 7.82 25.12 -9.78
C ASP A 119 9.14 24.45 -9.35
N ALA A 120 9.52 24.55 -8.06
CA ALA A 120 10.75 23.95 -7.56
C ALA A 120 10.63 22.42 -7.47
N CYS A 121 9.50 21.92 -6.98
CA CYS A 121 9.13 20.51 -6.96
C CYS A 121 9.12 19.92 -8.38
N LEU A 122 8.55 20.66 -9.33
CA LEU A 122 8.51 20.30 -10.74
C LEU A 122 9.91 20.23 -11.36
N GLU A 123 10.75 21.25 -11.16
CA GLU A 123 12.14 21.25 -11.61
C GLU A 123 12.94 20.10 -11.00
N GLN A 124 12.74 19.80 -9.72
CA GLN A 124 13.38 18.65 -9.08
C GLN A 124 12.95 17.35 -9.73
N PHE A 125 11.65 17.14 -9.94
CA PHE A 125 11.15 15.93 -10.58
C PHE A 125 11.68 15.77 -12.01
N ILE A 126 11.71 16.85 -12.80
CA ILE A 126 12.24 16.84 -14.17
C ILE A 126 13.73 16.50 -14.20
N ASN A 127 14.51 17.03 -13.25
CA ASN A 127 15.95 16.80 -13.23
C ASN A 127 16.27 15.44 -12.64
N GLN A 128 15.77 15.11 -11.46
CA GLN A 128 16.17 13.93 -10.68
C GLN A 128 15.29 12.70 -10.94
N GLY A 129 14.09 12.89 -11.46
CA GLY A 129 13.13 11.81 -11.72
C GLY A 129 12.36 11.39 -10.47
N PHE A 130 12.54 12.09 -9.35
CA PHE A 130 11.77 11.87 -8.13
C PHE A 130 11.58 13.16 -7.34
N VAL A 131 10.59 13.16 -6.46
CA VAL A 131 10.35 14.21 -5.46
C VAL A 131 9.76 13.63 -4.18
N VAL A 132 9.96 14.35 -3.07
CA VAL A 132 9.48 13.96 -1.74
C VAL A 132 8.60 15.07 -1.20
N LEU A 133 7.38 14.70 -0.80
CA LEU A 133 6.42 15.60 -0.17
C LEU A 133 6.15 15.11 1.26
N ASP A 134 6.31 15.99 2.23
CA ASP A 134 5.99 15.71 3.64
C ASP A 134 4.69 16.40 4.03
N ASN A 135 3.94 15.76 4.94
CA ASN A 135 2.69 16.28 5.47
C ASN A 135 1.59 16.49 4.41
N VAL A 136 1.51 15.55 3.45
CA VAL A 136 0.61 15.66 2.29
C VAL A 136 -0.86 15.72 2.69
N TYR A 137 -1.28 14.86 3.62
CA TYR A 137 -2.67 14.78 4.06
C TYR A 137 -2.87 15.43 5.43
N GLN A 138 -4.09 15.84 5.70
CA GLN A 138 -4.46 16.27 7.05
C GLN A 138 -4.31 15.11 8.05
N PRO A 139 -4.04 15.39 9.35
CA PRO A 139 -3.84 14.35 10.35
C PRO A 139 -4.98 13.33 10.44
N LYS A 140 -6.23 13.77 10.20
CA LYS A 140 -7.41 12.90 10.22
C LYS A 140 -7.38 11.83 9.12
N ALA A 141 -7.00 12.18 7.90
CA ALA A 141 -6.86 11.23 6.80
C ALA A 141 -5.67 10.27 7.02
N LEU A 142 -4.54 10.78 7.52
CA LEU A 142 -3.40 9.93 7.89
C LEU A 142 -3.79 8.88 8.93
N LEU A 143 -4.46 9.30 10.01
CA LEU A 143 -4.93 8.38 11.07
C LEU A 143 -5.93 7.35 10.52
N ALA A 144 -6.80 7.75 9.60
CA ALA A 144 -7.73 6.83 8.96
C ALA A 144 -7.00 5.77 8.11
N LEU A 145 -5.99 6.16 7.34
CA LEU A 145 -5.16 5.23 6.56
C LEU A 145 -4.35 4.30 7.46
N GLN A 146 -3.79 4.81 8.56
CA GLN A 146 -3.09 4.01 9.56
C GLN A 146 -4.03 3.00 10.23
N ALA A 147 -5.22 3.44 10.64
CA ALA A 147 -6.22 2.58 11.24
C ALA A 147 -6.66 1.47 10.27
N GLU A 148 -7.03 1.83 9.04
CA GLU A 148 -7.42 0.86 8.01
C GLU A 148 -6.28 -0.14 7.76
N SER A 149 -5.05 0.35 7.56
CA SER A 149 -3.84 -0.46 7.42
C SER A 149 -3.59 -1.41 8.62
N GLY A 150 -3.96 -1.01 9.83
CA GLY A 150 -3.79 -1.82 11.05
C GLY A 150 -4.82 -2.95 11.20
N PHE A 151 -5.97 -2.85 10.54
CA PHE A 151 -7.07 -3.83 10.65
C PHE A 151 -7.30 -4.67 9.38
N ILE A 152 -6.56 -4.43 8.30
CA ILE A 152 -6.68 -5.22 7.07
C ILE A 152 -5.97 -6.58 7.17
N ASP A 153 -6.60 -7.59 6.57
CA ASP A 153 -5.99 -8.90 6.37
C ASP A 153 -5.00 -8.89 5.20
N TYR A 154 -3.73 -8.67 5.50
CA TYR A 154 -2.65 -8.76 4.53
C TYR A 154 -2.42 -10.19 4.02
N ARG A 155 -1.97 -10.30 2.77
CA ARG A 155 -1.56 -11.57 2.15
C ARG A 155 -0.13 -11.46 1.62
N ASP A 156 0.63 -12.54 1.63
CA ASP A 156 2.00 -12.55 1.10
C ASP A 156 2.03 -12.06 -0.36
N ALA A 157 2.95 -11.14 -0.69
CA ALA A 157 3.21 -10.77 -2.07
C ALA A 157 3.82 -11.96 -2.85
N LYS A 158 3.36 -12.22 -4.07
CA LYS A 158 3.84 -13.32 -4.94
C LYS A 158 4.45 -12.73 -6.20
N LEU A 159 5.49 -13.34 -6.79
CA LEU A 159 5.99 -12.94 -8.12
C LEU A 159 5.05 -13.38 -9.25
N THR A 160 5.25 -12.85 -10.46
CA THR A 160 4.42 -13.06 -11.67
C THR A 160 4.17 -14.54 -12.02
N GLU A 161 4.98 -15.48 -11.50
CA GLU A 161 4.82 -16.93 -11.67
C GLU A 161 4.30 -17.65 -10.40
N GLY A 162 3.74 -16.92 -9.43
CA GLY A 162 3.19 -17.48 -8.19
C GLY A 162 4.22 -17.97 -7.17
N VAL A 163 5.51 -17.94 -7.51
CA VAL A 163 6.61 -18.31 -6.62
C VAL A 163 6.93 -17.16 -5.66
N ARG A 164 6.88 -17.45 -4.35
CA ARG A 164 7.35 -16.56 -3.30
C ARG A 164 8.84 -16.79 -3.11
N LEU A 165 9.63 -15.73 -3.24
CA LEU A 165 11.04 -15.71 -2.90
C LEU A 165 11.25 -14.61 -1.87
N SER A 166 11.12 -14.99 -0.60
CA SER A 166 11.19 -14.06 0.55
C SER A 166 12.54 -13.34 0.67
N ASN A 167 13.58 -13.85 0.02
CA ASN A 167 14.89 -13.23 -0.10
C ASN A 167 14.92 -12.04 -1.08
N ILE A 168 13.91 -11.91 -1.93
CA ILE A 168 13.77 -10.84 -2.91
C ILE A 168 12.80 -9.78 -2.41
N ARG A 169 11.58 -10.20 -2.05
CA ARG A 169 10.49 -9.34 -1.57
C ARG A 169 9.77 -10.05 -0.42
N GLY A 170 9.75 -9.41 0.75
CA GLY A 170 9.26 -9.99 1.99
C GLY A 170 8.00 -9.38 2.57
N ASP A 171 7.35 -8.45 1.86
CA ASP A 171 6.12 -7.82 2.33
C ASP A 171 4.89 -8.68 2.12
N ARG A 172 3.87 -8.32 2.89
CA ARG A 172 2.50 -8.72 2.69
C ARG A 172 1.73 -7.51 2.17
N ILE A 173 0.85 -7.73 1.21
CA ILE A 173 0.08 -6.66 0.57
C ILE A 173 -1.43 -6.90 0.63
N ARG A 174 -2.17 -5.82 0.40
CA ARG A 174 -3.62 -5.83 0.19
C ARG A 174 -3.99 -4.73 -0.79
N TRP A 175 -4.51 -5.11 -1.96
CA TRP A 175 -4.97 -4.17 -2.97
C TRP A 175 -6.12 -3.32 -2.45
N ILE A 176 -6.08 -2.03 -2.75
CA ILE A 176 -7.13 -1.08 -2.44
C ILE A 176 -8.27 -1.25 -3.45
N THR A 177 -9.48 -1.31 -2.92
CA THR A 177 -10.74 -1.44 -3.63
C THR A 177 -11.70 -0.41 -3.03
N LYS A 178 -12.88 -0.23 -3.64
CA LYS A 178 -13.93 0.68 -3.11
C LYS A 178 -14.43 0.33 -1.71
N HIS A 179 -14.07 -0.84 -1.16
CA HIS A 179 -14.47 -1.28 0.18
C HIS A 179 -13.54 -0.79 1.29
N PHE A 180 -12.38 -0.26 0.93
CA PHE A 180 -11.45 0.39 1.83
C PHE A 180 -11.70 1.89 1.77
N PHE A 181 -12.51 2.45 2.69
CA PHE A 181 -12.93 3.85 2.61
C PHE A 181 -11.72 4.80 2.55
N ALA A 182 -10.76 4.63 3.47
CA ALA A 182 -9.62 5.54 3.54
C ALA A 182 -8.69 5.34 2.33
N GLY A 183 -8.36 4.10 2.01
CA GLY A 183 -7.54 3.76 0.85
C GLY A 183 -8.18 4.20 -0.47
N TYR A 184 -9.50 4.08 -0.60
CA TYR A 184 -10.24 4.49 -1.79
C TYR A 184 -10.13 6.00 -2.03
N TYR A 185 -10.36 6.82 -0.99
CA TYR A 185 -10.25 8.27 -1.13
C TYR A 185 -8.80 8.77 -1.22
N TYR A 186 -7.83 8.07 -0.62
CA TYR A 186 -6.42 8.24 -0.95
C TYR A 186 -6.17 8.01 -2.45
N LEU A 187 -6.69 6.92 -3.03
CA LEU A 187 -6.50 6.61 -4.44
C LEU A 187 -7.20 7.64 -5.35
N GLN A 188 -8.38 8.16 -4.96
CA GLN A 188 -9.01 9.27 -5.68
C GLN A 188 -8.13 10.53 -5.65
N SER A 189 -7.56 10.88 -4.49
CA SER A 189 -6.63 12.01 -4.38
C SER A 189 -5.39 11.83 -5.28
N ILE A 190 -4.82 10.62 -5.35
CA ILE A 190 -3.73 10.31 -6.29
C ILE A 190 -4.18 10.36 -7.77
N ASN A 191 -5.43 10.05 -8.08
CA ASN A 191 -5.95 10.23 -9.45
C ASN A 191 -5.99 11.71 -9.86
N GLU A 192 -6.28 12.63 -8.93
CA GLU A 192 -6.17 14.07 -9.20
C GLU A 192 -4.72 14.50 -9.48
N LEU A 193 -3.76 13.93 -8.75
CA LEU A 193 -2.32 14.09 -9.05
C LEU A 193 -1.97 13.55 -10.45
N ALA A 194 -2.50 12.38 -10.84
CA ALA A 194 -2.32 11.83 -12.18
C ALA A 194 -2.87 12.75 -13.27
N HIS A 195 -4.03 13.37 -13.03
CA HIS A 195 -4.59 14.39 -13.93
C HIS A 195 -3.68 15.62 -14.04
N LEU A 196 -3.08 16.07 -12.94
CA LEU A 196 -2.08 17.15 -12.98
C LEU A 196 -0.86 16.75 -13.80
N PHE A 197 -0.30 15.56 -13.58
CA PHE A 197 0.88 15.06 -14.31
C PHE A 197 0.60 14.92 -15.81
N ASN A 198 -0.60 14.48 -16.18
CA ASN A 198 -1.03 14.47 -17.58
C ASN A 198 -1.03 15.87 -18.22
N ARG A 199 -1.45 16.90 -17.48
CA ARG A 199 -1.45 18.28 -17.98
C ARG A 199 -0.04 18.86 -18.10
N LEU A 200 0.84 18.57 -17.13
CA LEU A 200 2.19 19.13 -17.07
C LEU A 200 3.17 18.41 -18.00
N PHE A 201 3.08 17.08 -18.10
CA PHE A 201 4.09 16.25 -18.77
C PHE A 201 3.57 15.48 -19.98
N PHE A 202 2.27 15.55 -20.29
CA PHE A 202 1.63 14.68 -21.29
C PHE A 202 1.88 13.18 -21.01
N ALA A 203 1.90 12.80 -19.73
CA ALA A 203 2.31 11.47 -19.26
C ALA A 203 1.46 10.30 -19.78
N GLY A 204 0.24 10.57 -20.30
CA GLY A 204 -0.63 9.55 -20.87
C GLY A 204 -1.21 8.57 -19.84
N ILE A 205 -1.20 8.93 -18.57
CA ILE A 205 -1.77 8.12 -17.47
C ILE A 205 -3.28 8.01 -17.67
N ARG A 206 -3.80 6.78 -17.64
CA ARG A 206 -5.21 6.44 -17.83
C ARG A 206 -5.88 5.97 -16.55
N HIS A 207 -5.15 5.29 -15.68
CA HIS A 207 -5.66 4.80 -14.40
C HIS A 207 -4.54 4.66 -13.38
N SER A 208 -4.92 4.54 -12.10
CA SER A 208 -3.98 4.26 -11.01
C SER A 208 -4.45 3.02 -10.24
N GLU A 209 -3.50 2.24 -9.75
CA GLU A 209 -3.76 1.09 -8.87
C GLU A 209 -2.89 1.21 -7.61
N ALA A 210 -3.41 0.84 -6.45
CA ALA A 210 -2.69 0.97 -5.18
C ALA A 210 -2.91 -0.22 -4.26
N HIS A 211 -1.92 -0.52 -3.43
CA HIS A 211 -2.05 -1.52 -2.37
C HIS A 211 -1.36 -1.08 -1.08
N TYR A 212 -1.94 -1.46 0.05
CA TYR A 212 -1.22 -1.46 1.32
C TYR A 212 -0.10 -2.49 1.27
N ALA A 213 1.02 -2.20 1.94
CA ALA A 213 2.16 -3.10 2.10
C ALA A 213 2.66 -3.04 3.55
N CYS A 214 2.97 -4.22 4.10
CA CYS A 214 3.55 -4.39 5.43
C CYS A 214 4.80 -5.27 5.31
N TYR A 215 5.97 -4.73 5.66
CA TYR A 215 7.21 -5.49 5.81
C TYR A 215 7.39 -5.84 7.29
N PRO A 216 7.43 -7.14 7.64
CA PRO A 216 7.84 -7.55 8.98
C PRO A 216 9.32 -7.22 9.23
N PRO A 217 9.77 -7.18 10.50
CA PRO A 217 11.18 -7.04 10.83
C PRO A 217 12.04 -8.11 10.14
N GLY A 218 13.20 -7.73 9.63
CA GLY A 218 14.13 -8.60 8.89
C GLY A 218 13.86 -8.70 7.40
N PHE A 219 12.83 -8.01 6.87
CA PHE A 219 12.49 -8.02 5.45
C PHE A 219 12.67 -6.67 4.78
N GLY A 220 12.85 -6.71 3.46
CA GLY A 220 12.94 -5.58 2.56
C GLY A 220 12.60 -6.02 1.13
N TYR A 221 13.01 -5.23 0.15
CA TYR A 221 12.86 -5.53 -1.27
C TYR A 221 14.16 -5.15 -2.00
N LYS A 222 14.81 -6.12 -2.65
CA LYS A 222 16.02 -5.89 -3.46
C LYS A 222 15.80 -4.87 -4.58
N TRP A 223 16.91 -4.30 -5.08
CA TRP A 223 16.93 -3.35 -6.20
C TRP A 223 16.06 -3.81 -7.38
N HIS A 224 15.17 -2.94 -7.86
CA HIS A 224 14.32 -3.20 -9.01
C HIS A 224 13.89 -1.88 -9.65
N SER A 225 13.28 -1.98 -10.83
CA SER A 225 12.50 -0.89 -11.43
C SER A 225 11.04 -1.32 -11.49
N ASP A 226 10.15 -0.38 -11.26
CA ASP A 226 8.71 -0.63 -11.26
C ASP A 226 8.15 -0.90 -12.66
N ASN A 227 8.81 -0.36 -13.68
CA ASN A 227 8.47 -0.54 -15.08
C ASN A 227 9.37 -1.62 -15.73
N PRO A 228 8.85 -2.83 -15.97
CA PRO A 228 9.59 -3.92 -16.62
C PRO A 228 10.24 -3.53 -17.95
N VAL A 229 11.40 -4.08 -18.27
CA VAL A 229 11.89 -4.04 -19.66
C VAL A 229 10.87 -4.74 -20.57
N GLY A 230 10.33 -3.99 -21.54
CA GLY A 230 9.36 -4.50 -22.52
C GLY A 230 7.89 -4.37 -22.11
N ARG A 231 7.58 -3.83 -20.92
CA ARG A 231 6.24 -3.31 -20.60
C ARG A 231 6.41 -1.82 -20.29
N ASP A 232 5.63 -0.97 -20.93
CA ASP A 232 5.69 0.48 -20.73
C ASP A 232 4.38 0.97 -20.09
N GLU A 233 3.87 0.19 -19.15
CA GLU A 233 2.53 0.39 -18.58
C GLU A 233 2.58 1.32 -17.37
N ARG A 234 3.59 1.17 -16.51
CA ARG A 234 3.75 1.95 -15.27
C ARG A 234 4.65 3.15 -15.56
N VAL A 235 4.10 4.36 -15.38
CA VAL A 235 4.79 5.61 -15.75
C VAL A 235 5.37 6.27 -14.52
N ILE A 236 4.55 6.40 -13.48
CA ILE A 236 4.92 7.05 -12.22
C ILE A 236 4.57 6.10 -11.09
N SER A 237 5.51 5.97 -10.16
CA SER A 237 5.35 5.27 -8.91
C SER A 237 5.20 6.27 -7.77
N ALA A 238 4.34 5.95 -6.82
CA ALA A 238 4.08 6.77 -5.65
C ALA A 238 4.04 5.87 -4.41
N VAL A 239 4.85 6.20 -3.39
CA VAL A 239 4.90 5.44 -2.12
C VAL A 239 4.57 6.38 -0.98
N PHE A 240 3.44 6.14 -0.33
CA PHE A 240 2.98 6.87 0.85
C PHE A 240 3.28 6.10 2.13
N TYR A 241 3.78 6.77 3.16
CA TYR A 241 4.27 6.14 4.38
C TYR A 241 3.37 6.40 5.58
N LEU A 242 3.26 5.39 6.44
CA LEU A 242 2.30 5.34 7.56
C LEU A 242 2.98 5.21 8.93
N ASN A 243 4.32 5.35 9.00
CA ASN A 243 5.08 4.94 10.18
C ASN A 243 5.46 6.11 11.08
N ASP A 244 4.86 6.15 12.28
CA ASP A 244 5.15 7.18 13.27
C ASP A 244 6.55 7.00 13.87
N GLU A 245 7.19 8.14 14.18
CA GLU A 245 8.46 8.22 14.90
C GLU A 245 9.58 7.33 14.30
N TRP A 246 9.70 7.29 12.97
CA TRP A 246 10.72 6.48 12.29
C TRP A 246 12.12 7.10 12.35
N THR A 247 13.10 6.32 12.84
CA THR A 247 14.50 6.75 12.94
C THR A 247 15.40 6.00 11.96
N ILE A 248 16.69 6.34 11.91
CA ILE A 248 17.66 5.68 11.03
C ILE A 248 17.94 4.24 11.49
N GLU A 249 17.93 4.01 12.81
CA GLU A 249 18.21 2.73 13.44
C GLU A 249 17.14 1.67 13.13
N ASP A 250 15.92 2.11 12.81
CA ASP A 250 14.80 1.26 12.40
C ASP A 250 15.01 0.61 11.01
N GLY A 251 16.00 1.07 10.23
CA GLY A 251 16.25 0.61 8.87
C GLY A 251 15.09 0.92 7.93
N GLY A 252 14.82 0.03 6.96
CA GLY A 252 13.60 0.09 6.13
C GLY A 252 13.51 1.29 5.17
N ALA A 253 14.59 2.02 4.96
CA ALA A 253 14.62 3.15 4.04
C ALA A 253 14.36 2.71 2.60
N LEU A 254 13.76 3.60 1.81
CA LEU A 254 13.76 3.48 0.35
C LEU A 254 15.07 4.05 -0.17
N SER A 255 15.93 3.18 -0.69
CA SER A 255 17.12 3.58 -1.43
C SER A 255 16.76 3.71 -2.91
N LEU A 256 17.06 4.83 -3.55
CA LEU A 256 16.74 5.12 -4.95
C LEU A 256 17.96 5.69 -5.67
N ILE A 257 18.16 5.32 -6.93
CA ILE A 257 19.15 5.92 -7.84
C ILE A 257 18.41 6.88 -8.76
N ASP A 258 18.77 8.15 -8.72
CA ASP A 258 18.14 9.19 -9.54
C ASP A 258 18.64 9.21 -10.99
N MET A 259 18.11 10.11 -11.82
CA MET A 259 18.51 10.25 -13.23
C MET A 259 19.96 10.75 -13.42
N GLN A 260 20.61 11.26 -12.37
CA GLN A 260 22.03 11.64 -12.37
C GLN A 260 22.95 10.50 -11.91
N ASN A 261 22.40 9.33 -11.56
CA ASN A 261 23.08 8.20 -10.93
C ASN A 261 23.57 8.50 -9.50
N GLU A 262 22.94 9.44 -8.79
CA GLU A 262 23.16 9.65 -7.36
C GLU A 262 22.21 8.76 -6.55
N GLN A 263 22.73 8.16 -5.48
CA GLN A 263 21.94 7.32 -4.59
C GLN A 263 21.39 8.16 -3.43
N HIS A 264 20.08 8.04 -3.21
CA HIS A 264 19.33 8.71 -2.15
C HIS A 264 18.74 7.68 -1.19
N GLN A 265 18.74 8.00 0.10
CA GLN A 265 18.13 7.17 1.14
C GLN A 265 16.99 7.94 1.81
N LEU A 266 15.76 7.45 1.66
CA LEU A 266 14.55 8.13 2.11
C LEU A 266 13.87 7.34 3.23
N LEU A 267 13.80 7.94 4.43
CA LEU A 267 13.13 7.32 5.58
C LEU A 267 11.61 7.24 5.36
N PRO A 268 10.95 6.12 5.74
CA PRO A 268 9.53 5.88 5.53
C PRO A 268 8.66 6.55 6.61
N LYS A 269 8.81 7.86 6.80
CA LYS A 269 8.13 8.64 7.85
C LYS A 269 6.64 8.79 7.56
N ALA A 270 5.79 8.74 8.59
CA ALA A 270 4.36 8.99 8.45
C ALA A 270 4.07 10.30 7.68
N ASN A 271 3.06 10.25 6.81
CA ASN A 271 2.61 11.36 5.98
C ASN A 271 3.62 11.87 4.93
N ARG A 272 4.64 11.07 4.64
CA ARG A 272 5.54 11.30 3.51
C ARG A 272 5.04 10.57 2.27
N LEU A 273 4.99 11.27 1.15
CA LEU A 273 4.80 10.73 -0.19
C LEU A 273 6.08 10.88 -0.99
N VAL A 274 6.59 9.78 -1.55
CA VAL A 274 7.68 9.81 -2.53
C VAL A 274 7.10 9.48 -3.89
N ILE A 275 7.31 10.36 -4.86
CA ILE A 275 6.83 10.20 -6.24
C ILE A 275 8.06 10.09 -7.14
N PHE A 276 8.10 9.08 -8.01
CA PHE A 276 9.26 8.85 -8.88
C PHE A 276 8.87 8.23 -10.22
N ASP A 277 9.68 8.44 -11.25
CA ASP A 277 9.57 7.75 -12.53
C ASP A 277 9.75 6.25 -12.29
N SER A 278 8.79 5.44 -12.77
CA SER A 278 8.78 3.99 -12.53
C SER A 278 10.00 3.26 -13.11
N ASN A 279 10.78 3.88 -14.00
CA ASN A 279 12.04 3.35 -14.53
C ASN A 279 13.22 3.47 -13.56
N LEU A 280 13.12 4.29 -12.50
CA LEU A 280 14.22 4.45 -11.54
C LEU A 280 14.47 3.16 -10.75
N GLN A 281 15.75 2.83 -10.61
CA GLN A 281 16.18 1.73 -9.76
C GLN A 281 15.99 2.11 -8.29
N HIS A 282 15.35 1.24 -7.53
CA HIS A 282 15.12 1.44 -6.11
C HIS A 282 15.05 0.12 -5.35
N GLN A 283 15.31 0.17 -4.05
CA GLN A 283 15.19 -0.94 -3.13
C GLN A 283 14.56 -0.49 -1.81
N VAL A 284 13.90 -1.41 -1.12
CA VAL A 284 13.52 -1.23 0.28
C VAL A 284 14.57 -1.94 1.13
N GLU A 285 15.30 -1.19 1.93
CA GLU A 285 16.27 -1.74 2.86
C GLU A 285 15.59 -2.62 3.92
N ILE A 286 16.39 -3.43 4.60
CA ILE A 286 15.87 -4.30 5.66
C ILE A 286 15.31 -3.43 6.80
N ALA A 287 14.03 -3.63 7.13
CA ALA A 287 13.39 -2.98 8.27
C ALA A 287 13.66 -3.77 9.56
N HIS A 288 13.89 -3.08 10.67
CA HIS A 288 14.11 -3.69 12.00
C HIS A 288 12.85 -3.65 12.88
N ARG A 289 11.80 -2.95 12.43
CA ARG A 289 10.43 -3.02 12.97
C ARG A 289 9.41 -3.09 11.84
N GLN A 290 8.14 -3.28 12.16
CA GLN A 290 7.08 -3.32 11.14
C GLN A 290 7.02 -2.02 10.35
N ARG A 291 7.09 -2.11 9.02
CA ARG A 291 7.07 -0.98 8.09
C ARG A 291 5.83 -1.05 7.21
N TYR A 292 5.00 -0.02 7.29
CA TYR A 292 3.75 0.16 6.57
C TYR A 292 3.89 1.23 5.49
N SER A 293 3.32 0.96 4.32
CA SER A 293 3.25 1.91 3.21
C SER A 293 2.06 1.60 2.30
N ILE A 294 1.69 2.56 1.47
CA ILE A 294 0.81 2.36 0.32
C ILE A 294 1.66 2.56 -0.93
N ALA A 295 1.77 1.54 -1.77
CA ALA A 295 2.43 1.63 -3.06
C ALA A 295 1.37 1.82 -4.15
N THR A 296 1.60 2.78 -5.03
CA THR A 296 0.66 3.20 -6.06
C THR A 296 1.39 3.32 -7.40
N TRP A 297 0.78 2.80 -8.46
CA TRP A 297 1.29 2.90 -9.83
C TRP A 297 0.29 3.65 -10.71
N LEU A 298 0.77 4.70 -11.36
CA LEU A 298 0.02 5.50 -12.34
C LEU A 298 0.36 4.95 -13.73
N ARG A 299 -0.66 4.44 -14.41
CA ARG A 299 -0.49 3.57 -15.56
C ARG A 299 -1.08 4.14 -16.84
N ARG A 300 -0.46 3.86 -17.98
CA ARG A 300 -0.90 4.33 -19.31
C ARG A 300 -1.63 3.28 -20.15
N ASP A 301 -1.68 2.03 -19.71
CA ASP A 301 -2.48 0.99 -20.34
C ASP A 301 -3.96 1.13 -20.00
N ASP A 302 -4.80 0.43 -20.77
CA ASP A 302 -6.21 0.35 -20.44
C ASP A 302 -6.37 -0.42 -19.15
N ALA A 303 -7.27 0.04 -18.27
CA ALA A 303 -7.59 -0.69 -17.06
C ALA A 303 -8.02 -2.10 -17.48
N VAL A 304 -7.31 -3.13 -17.00
CA VAL A 304 -7.67 -4.52 -17.27
C VAL A 304 -9.00 -4.78 -16.58
N PHE A 305 -10.09 -4.64 -17.33
CA PHE A 305 -11.37 -5.15 -16.94
C PHE A 305 -11.24 -6.67 -17.00
N ILE A 306 -11.24 -7.34 -15.85
CA ILE A 306 -11.35 -8.80 -15.80
C ILE A 306 -12.85 -9.10 -15.72
N PRO A 307 -13.54 -9.38 -16.84
CA PRO A 307 -14.93 -9.82 -16.79
C PRO A 307 -15.00 -11.16 -16.05
N GLU A 308 -16.03 -11.31 -15.22
CA GLU A 308 -16.26 -12.49 -14.39
C GLU A 308 -16.40 -13.77 -15.25
N PRO A 309 -15.81 -14.91 -14.85
CA PRO A 309 -16.04 -16.20 -15.50
C PRO A 309 -17.47 -16.73 -15.28
#